data_AF-A0A0H2R6M7-F1
#
_entry.id   AF-A0A0H2R6M7-F1
#
_cell.length_a   1.000
_cell.length_b   1.000
_cell.length_c   1.000
_cell.angle_alpha   90.00
_cell.angle_beta   90.00
_cell.angle_gamma   90.00
#
_symmetry.space_group_name_H-M   'P 1'
#
loop_
_entity.id
_entity.type
_entity.pdbx_description
1 polymer ?
#
loop_
_entity_poly.entity_id
_entity_poly.type
_entity_poly.pdbx_seq_one_letter_code
_entity_poly.pdbx_strand_id
1 'polypeptide(L)'
;MFNGLYSHLSPSDAEIAAQTLTEESQYHFPAFSTNDAVTLGLSIRKRFRGSSRHTTKGRGLVISIQTVAGHTLFSCSVGELGAPSSLGDASLDSWACLEGMINVVRRTGHSSYYVEKGLMALGKTPKEMGIRSDYNVNGGAFPIWLQV
;
A
#
# COMPACT_ATOMS: atom_id res chain seq x y z
N MET A 1 11.25 -36.67 27.89
CA MET A 1 11.12 -36.76 26.43
C MET A 1 10.72 -35.38 25.95
N PHE A 2 11.63 -34.71 25.25
CA PHE A 2 11.47 -33.38 24.68
C PHE A 2 10.70 -33.53 23.37
N ASN A 3 9.54 -32.88 23.21
CA ASN A 3 8.97 -32.60 21.90
C ASN A 3 8.80 -31.10 21.77
N GLY A 4 9.64 -30.54 20.91
CA GLY A 4 9.87 -29.13 20.72
C GLY A 4 8.62 -28.37 20.30
N LEU A 5 8.45 -27.22 20.94
CA LEU A 5 7.66 -26.10 20.48
C LEU A 5 8.22 -25.65 19.13
N TYR A 6 7.65 -26.15 18.03
CA TYR A 6 7.66 -25.39 16.78
C TYR A 6 6.69 -24.22 16.97
N SER A 7 7.10 -23.21 17.75
CA SER A 7 6.57 -21.88 17.58
C SER A 7 6.99 -21.45 16.18
N HIS A 8 6.04 -21.37 15.27
CA HIS A 8 6.24 -20.74 13.97
C HIS A 8 6.59 -19.27 14.26
N LEU A 9 7.88 -18.98 14.46
CA LEU A 9 8.37 -17.63 14.75
C LEU A 9 7.90 -16.75 13.59
N SER A 10 6.98 -15.83 13.89
CA SER A 10 6.58 -14.79 12.95
C SER A 10 7.83 -13.98 12.60
N PRO A 11 8.09 -13.69 11.30
CA PRO A 11 9.23 -12.89 10.91
C PRO A 11 9.26 -11.55 11.66
N SER A 12 10.45 -11.13 12.06
CA SER A 12 10.69 -9.80 12.63
C SER A 12 10.43 -8.72 11.58
N ASP A 13 10.15 -7.48 12.02
CA ASP A 13 9.93 -6.37 11.07
C ASP A 13 11.16 -6.11 10.18
N ALA A 14 12.37 -6.41 10.67
CA ALA A 14 13.60 -6.33 9.88
C ALA A 14 13.63 -7.38 8.76
N GLU A 15 13.24 -8.62 9.05
CA GLU A 15 13.13 -9.68 8.04
C GLU A 15 12.03 -9.37 7.03
N ILE A 16 10.88 -8.83 7.48
CA ILE A 16 9.79 -8.41 6.59
C ILE A 16 10.27 -7.26 5.68
N ALA A 17 11.00 -6.27 6.21
CA ALA A 17 11.54 -5.18 5.41
C ALA A 17 12.54 -5.69 4.36
N ALA A 18 13.47 -6.58 4.75
CA ALA A 18 14.43 -7.17 3.81
C ALA A 18 13.75 -7.99 2.70
N GLN A 19 12.72 -8.77 3.05
CA GLN A 19 11.93 -9.54 2.10
C GLN A 19 11.16 -8.61 1.14
N THR A 20 10.51 -7.57 1.68
CA THR A 20 9.75 -6.60 0.88
C THR A 20 10.66 -5.88 -0.12
N LEU A 21 11.88 -5.49 0.28
CA LEU A 21 12.85 -4.87 -0.60
C LEU A 21 13.27 -5.80 -1.75
N THR A 22 13.43 -7.09 -1.45
CA THR A 22 13.75 -8.11 -2.45
C THR A 22 12.60 -8.25 -3.45
N GLU A 23 11.36 -8.33 -2.98
CA GLU A 23 10.17 -8.41 -3.83
C GLU A 23 9.99 -7.14 -4.69
N GLU A 24 10.16 -5.95 -4.11
CA GLU A 24 10.14 -4.67 -4.83
C GLU A 24 11.09 -4.66 -6.02
N SER A 25 12.30 -5.19 -5.85
CA SER A 25 13.31 -5.24 -6.92
C SER A 25 12.92 -6.13 -8.11
N GLN A 26 11.92 -6.99 -7.96
CA GLN A 26 11.49 -7.94 -9.00
C GLN A 26 10.33 -7.40 -9.84
N TYR A 27 9.57 -6.43 -9.34
CA TYR A 27 8.36 -5.94 -10.00
C TYR A 27 8.65 -4.75 -10.93
N HIS A 28 9.07 -5.07 -12.15
CA HIS A 28 9.35 -4.10 -13.21
C HIS A 28 8.50 -4.37 -14.45
N PHE A 29 7.87 -3.32 -14.98
CA PHE A 29 7.14 -3.39 -16.25
C PHE A 29 8.09 -3.13 -17.43
N PRO A 30 7.97 -3.84 -18.56
CA PRO A 30 8.75 -3.50 -19.76
C PRO A 30 8.36 -2.14 -20.34
N ALA A 31 7.09 -1.75 -20.18
CA ALA A 31 6.56 -0.42 -20.49
C ALA A 31 5.31 -0.19 -19.65
N PHE A 32 4.91 1.07 -19.46
CA PHE A 32 3.70 1.40 -18.70
C PHE A 32 2.96 2.59 -19.32
N SER A 33 1.80 2.31 -19.92
CA SER A 33 0.91 3.27 -20.57
C SER A 33 -0.32 3.60 -19.70
N THR A 34 -1.10 4.58 -20.12
CA THR A 34 -2.40 4.88 -19.49
C THR A 34 -3.37 3.69 -19.55
N ASN A 35 -3.34 2.89 -20.63
CA ASN A 35 -4.16 1.69 -20.73
C ASN A 35 -3.75 0.64 -19.69
N ASP A 36 -2.45 0.53 -19.41
CA ASP A 36 -1.92 -0.36 -18.37
C ASP A 36 -2.37 0.11 -16.98
N ALA A 37 -2.32 1.42 -16.71
CA ALA A 37 -2.83 2.00 -15.47
C ALA A 37 -4.32 1.70 -15.26
N VAL A 38 -5.15 1.90 -16.29
CA VAL A 38 -6.59 1.59 -16.23
C VAL A 38 -6.81 0.10 -15.98
N THR A 39 -6.09 -0.76 -16.70
CA THR A 39 -6.21 -2.22 -16.58
C THR A 39 -5.80 -2.71 -15.19
N LEU A 40 -4.68 -2.22 -14.68
CA LEU A 40 -4.18 -2.53 -13.35
C LEU A 40 -5.17 -2.07 -12.27
N GLY A 41 -5.63 -0.82 -12.35
CA GLY A 41 -6.59 -0.23 -11.41
C GLY A 41 -7.91 -0.99 -11.38
N LEU A 42 -8.47 -1.34 -12.54
CA LEU A 42 -9.70 -2.14 -12.64
C LEU A 42 -9.50 -3.57 -12.11
N SER A 43 -8.32 -4.16 -12.32
CA SER A 43 -7.99 -5.50 -11.80
C SER A 43 -7.90 -5.51 -10.27
N ILE A 44 -7.26 -4.50 -9.67
CA ILE A 44 -7.20 -4.32 -8.21
C ILE A 44 -8.62 -4.12 -7.65
N ARG A 45 -9.42 -3.24 -8.27
CA ARG A 45 -10.82 -3.02 -7.91
C ARG A 45 -11.63 -4.31 -7.94
N LYS A 46 -11.53 -5.08 -9.03
CA LYS A 46 -12.24 -6.36 -9.19
C LYS A 46 -11.84 -7.35 -8.11
N ARG A 47 -10.54 -7.50 -7.83
CA ARG A 47 -10.03 -8.38 -6.78
C ARG A 47 -10.49 -7.95 -5.39
N PHE A 48 -10.45 -6.66 -5.06
CA PHE A 48 -10.91 -6.14 -3.78
C PHE A 48 -12.40 -6.39 -3.58
N ARG A 49 -13.24 -6.13 -4.60
CA ARG A 49 -14.68 -6.40 -4.55
C ARG A 49 -15.03 -7.86 -4.28
N GLY A 50 -14.20 -8.79 -4.73
CA GLY A 50 -14.37 -10.22 -4.46
C GLY A 50 -13.79 -10.68 -3.11
N SER A 51 -13.08 -9.81 -2.39
CA SER A 51 -12.44 -10.18 -1.12
C SER A 51 -13.43 -10.13 0.05
N SER A 52 -13.17 -10.94 1.08
CA SER A 52 -13.95 -10.91 2.33
C SER A 52 -13.92 -9.55 3.02
N ARG A 53 -12.86 -8.75 2.83
CA ARG A 53 -12.79 -7.38 3.36
C ARG A 53 -13.94 -6.53 2.84
N HIS A 54 -14.33 -6.70 1.57
CA HIS A 54 -15.45 -5.98 1.00
C HIS A 54 -16.76 -6.75 1.22
N THR A 55 -16.84 -8.01 0.79
CA THR A 55 -18.10 -8.77 0.73
C THR A 55 -18.68 -9.10 2.10
N THR A 56 -17.85 -9.38 3.10
CA THR A 56 -18.33 -9.75 4.45
C THR A 56 -18.15 -8.65 5.48
N LYS A 57 -17.14 -7.79 5.32
CA LYS A 57 -16.84 -6.71 6.28
C LYS A 57 -17.27 -5.31 5.82
N GLY A 58 -17.83 -5.17 4.61
CA GLY A 58 -18.33 -3.90 4.09
C GLY A 58 -17.27 -2.80 3.95
N ARG A 59 -15.98 -3.14 3.88
CA ARG A 59 -14.91 -2.14 3.81
C ARG A 59 -14.84 -1.49 2.43
N GLY A 60 -14.50 -0.21 2.42
CA GLY A 60 -14.16 0.53 1.22
C GLY A 60 -12.66 0.46 0.87
N LEU A 61 -12.34 0.95 -0.33
CA LEU A 61 -10.99 1.10 -0.84
C LEU A 61 -10.91 2.35 -1.73
N VAL A 62 -9.82 3.09 -1.62
CA VAL A 62 -9.44 4.13 -2.59
C VAL A 62 -8.20 3.68 -3.36
N ILE A 63 -8.16 3.95 -4.66
CA ILE A 63 -7.06 3.57 -5.55
C ILE A 63 -6.67 4.81 -6.34
N SER A 64 -5.38 5.09 -6.42
CA SER A 64 -4.81 6.10 -7.32
C SER A 64 -3.54 5.56 -7.96
N ILE A 65 -3.40 5.74 -9.26
CA ILE A 65 -2.18 5.50 -10.02
C ILE A 65 -1.81 6.82 -10.66
N GLN A 66 -0.64 7.34 -10.29
CA GLN A 66 -0.17 8.65 -10.72
C GLN A 66 1.26 8.53 -11.24
N THR A 67 1.62 9.45 -12.14
CA THR A 67 3.03 9.69 -12.47
C THR A 67 3.77 10.27 -11.25
N VAL A 68 5.11 10.21 -11.25
CA VAL A 68 5.93 10.82 -10.20
C VAL A 68 5.64 12.32 -10.04
N ALA A 69 5.27 13.00 -11.14
CA ALA A 69 4.91 14.41 -11.19
C ALA A 69 3.49 14.74 -10.66
N GLY A 70 2.68 13.73 -10.32
CA GLY A 70 1.32 13.96 -9.79
C GLY A 70 0.19 13.87 -10.82
N HIS A 71 0.48 13.62 -12.09
CA HIS A 71 -0.58 13.40 -13.07
C HIS A 71 -1.29 12.05 -12.81
N THR A 72 -2.59 12.11 -12.51
CA THR A 72 -3.43 10.93 -12.30
C THR A 72 -3.70 10.21 -13.61
N LEU A 73 -3.32 8.93 -13.66
CA LEU A 73 -3.59 8.01 -14.78
C LEU A 73 -4.82 7.14 -14.53
N PHE A 74 -5.09 6.82 -13.26
CA PHE A 74 -6.29 6.10 -12.83
C PHE A 74 -6.66 6.49 -11.39
N SER A 75 -7.94 6.63 -11.10
CA SER A 75 -8.45 6.91 -9.76
C SER A 75 -9.83 6.31 -9.57
N CYS A 76 -10.08 5.62 -8.46
CA CYS A 76 -11.42 5.17 -8.11
C CYS A 76 -11.60 4.94 -6.60
N SER A 77 -12.84 5.11 -6.14
CA SER A 77 -13.30 4.61 -4.84
C SER A 77 -14.16 3.37 -5.04
N VAL A 78 -14.05 2.42 -4.11
CA VAL A 78 -14.88 1.23 -4.00
C VAL A 78 -15.53 1.28 -2.63
N GLY A 79 -16.86 1.18 -2.60
CA GLY A 79 -17.63 1.45 -1.40
C GLY A 79 -19.13 1.30 -1.59
N GLU A 80 -19.86 1.29 -0.50
CA GLU A 80 -21.33 1.34 -0.47
C GLU A 80 -21.77 2.61 0.25
N LEU A 81 -21.65 3.74 -0.47
CA LEU A 81 -21.98 5.05 0.07
C LEU A 81 -23.47 5.09 0.46
N GLY A 82 -23.75 5.20 1.76
CA GLY A 82 -25.11 5.30 2.29
C GLY A 82 -25.78 3.97 2.64
N ALA A 83 -25.07 2.84 2.59
CA ALA A 83 -25.59 1.58 3.14
C ALA A 83 -25.56 1.60 4.69
N PRO A 84 -26.50 0.94 5.39
CA PRO A 84 -26.53 0.89 6.85
C PRO A 84 -25.26 0.30 7.49
N SER A 85 -24.50 -0.46 6.71
CA SER A 85 -23.24 -1.13 7.05
C SER A 85 -21.99 -0.33 6.67
N SER A 86 -22.08 0.98 6.36
CA SER A 86 -20.99 1.85 5.87
C SER A 86 -19.84 2.09 6.87
N LEU A 87 -19.68 1.25 7.90
CA LEU A 87 -18.62 1.35 8.90
C LEU A 87 -17.28 0.95 8.27
N GLY A 88 -16.53 1.97 7.81
CA GLY A 88 -15.24 1.79 7.16
C GLY A 88 -15.30 1.82 5.63
N ASP A 89 -16.27 2.56 5.09
CA ASP A 89 -16.31 2.90 3.66
C ASP A 89 -15.25 3.94 3.27
N ALA A 90 -15.02 4.13 1.97
CA ALA A 90 -14.12 5.13 1.42
C ALA A 90 -14.57 6.55 1.81
N SER A 91 -13.68 7.30 2.46
CA SER A 91 -13.92 8.66 2.96
C SER A 91 -12.88 9.65 2.42
N LEU A 92 -13.07 10.96 2.70
CA LEU A 92 -12.05 11.98 2.41
C LEU A 92 -10.75 11.71 3.18
N ASP A 93 -10.83 11.22 4.42
CA ASP A 93 -9.64 10.83 5.20
C ASP A 93 -8.89 9.66 4.54
N SER A 94 -9.61 8.77 3.84
CA SER A 94 -8.99 7.68 3.09
C SER A 94 -8.14 8.22 1.94
N TRP A 95 -8.63 9.25 1.24
CA TRP A 95 -7.87 9.95 0.19
C TRP A 95 -6.66 10.70 0.75
N ALA A 96 -6.81 11.41 1.88
CA ALA A 96 -5.69 12.08 2.54
C ALA A 96 -4.60 11.10 2.99
N CYS A 97 -5.01 9.94 3.53
CA CYS A 97 -4.11 8.85 3.88
C CYS A 97 -3.36 8.32 2.64
N LEU A 98 -4.08 8.11 1.53
CA LEU A 98 -3.51 7.65 0.26
C LEU A 98 -2.46 8.62 -0.29
N GLU A 99 -2.74 9.93 -0.30
CA GLU A 99 -1.77 10.92 -0.76
C GLU A 99 -0.52 10.96 0.13
N GLY A 100 -0.69 10.81 1.44
CA GLY A 100 0.44 10.70 2.36
C GLY A 100 1.32 9.48 2.08
N MET A 101 0.74 8.33 1.72
CA MET A 101 1.50 7.13 1.34
C MET A 101 2.21 7.32 -0.02
N ILE A 102 1.58 7.99 -0.99
CA ILE A 102 2.21 8.32 -2.27
C ILE A 102 3.43 9.23 -2.06
N ASN A 103 3.32 10.21 -1.17
CA ASN A 103 4.43 11.10 -0.85
C ASN A 103 5.63 10.35 -0.23
N VAL A 104 5.37 9.32 0.59
CA VAL A 104 6.43 8.41 1.07
C VAL A 104 7.16 7.78 -0.11
N VAL A 105 6.43 7.14 -1.03
CA VAL A 105 7.02 6.48 -2.20
C VAL A 105 7.79 7.47 -3.08
N ARG A 106 7.25 8.67 -3.35
CA ARG A 106 7.92 9.71 -4.13
C ARG A 106 9.24 10.16 -3.50
N ARG A 107 9.29 10.22 -2.16
CA ARG A 107 10.46 10.70 -1.43
C ARG A 107 11.55 9.64 -1.28
N THR A 108 11.16 8.39 -1.06
CA THR A 108 12.09 7.30 -0.72
C THR A 108 12.43 6.40 -1.91
N GLY A 109 11.58 6.35 -2.93
CA GLY A 109 11.69 5.38 -4.02
C GLY A 109 11.26 3.95 -3.63
N HIS A 110 10.71 3.75 -2.43
CA HIS A 110 10.32 2.43 -1.93
C HIS A 110 8.84 2.37 -1.55
N SER A 111 8.25 1.18 -1.49
CA SER A 111 6.87 1.04 -1.04
C SER A 111 6.68 1.61 0.36
N SER A 112 5.50 2.15 0.64
CA SER A 112 5.20 2.67 1.97
C SER A 112 5.22 1.58 3.05
N TYR A 113 5.03 0.31 2.66
CA TYR A 113 5.13 -0.86 3.54
C TYR A 113 6.57 -1.20 3.91
N TYR A 114 7.50 -1.18 2.96
CA TYR A 114 8.93 -1.33 3.25
C TYR A 114 9.41 -0.27 4.24
N VAL A 115 9.02 0.99 4.00
CA VAL A 115 9.40 2.11 4.88
C VAL A 115 8.79 1.94 6.27
N GLU A 116 7.52 1.56 6.37
CA GLU A 116 6.85 1.26 7.64
C GLU A 116 7.62 0.19 8.43
N LYS A 117 7.96 -0.92 7.79
CA LYS A 117 8.66 -2.04 8.44
C LYS A 117 10.09 -1.69 8.83
N GLY A 118 10.80 -0.93 8.00
CA GLY A 118 12.10 -0.37 8.35
C GLY A 118 12.06 0.54 9.58
N LEU A 119 11.04 1.39 9.71
CA LEU A 119 10.85 2.24 10.89
C LEU A 119 10.54 1.43 12.15
N MET A 120 9.64 0.46 12.05
CA MET A 120 9.29 -0.44 13.15
C MET A 120 10.52 -1.23 13.64
N ALA A 121 11.33 -1.74 12.73
CA ALA A 121 12.58 -2.45 13.06
C ALA A 121 13.60 -1.57 13.78
N LEU A 122 13.63 -0.26 13.47
CA LEU A 122 14.49 0.71 14.15
C LEU A 122 13.90 1.22 15.48
N GLY A 123 12.65 0.87 15.81
CA GLY A 123 11.94 1.41 16.97
C GLY A 123 11.71 2.93 16.90
N LYS A 124 11.72 3.51 15.69
CA LYS A 124 11.58 4.95 15.47
C LYS A 124 10.21 5.28 14.92
N THR A 125 9.67 6.40 15.38
CA THR A 125 8.47 7.02 14.81
C THR A 125 8.82 7.81 13.55
N PRO A 126 7.87 8.02 12.62
CA PRO A 126 8.09 8.90 11.46
C PRO A 126 8.58 10.31 11.85
N LYS A 127 8.06 10.85 12.96
CA LYS A 127 8.43 12.18 13.48
C LYS A 127 9.90 12.25 13.88
N GLU A 128 10.43 11.21 14.52
CA GLU A 128 11.85 11.13 14.92
C GLU A 128 12.81 11.02 13.74
N MET A 129 12.30 10.62 12.57
CA MET A 129 13.05 10.56 11.31
C MET A 129 12.91 11.82 10.45
N GLY A 130 12.28 12.88 10.98
CA GLY A 130 12.07 14.14 10.27
C GLY A 130 11.06 14.02 9.12
N ILE A 131 10.23 12.97 9.12
CA ILE A 131 9.15 12.79 8.14
C ILE A 131 8.05 13.81 8.48
N ARG A 132 7.74 14.68 7.51
CA ARG A 132 6.74 15.75 7.67
C ARG A 132 5.33 15.17 7.83
N SER A 133 4.40 15.95 8.39
CA SER A 133 3.03 15.51 8.68
C SER A 133 2.18 15.16 7.46
N ASP A 134 2.60 15.59 6.26
CA ASP A 134 1.98 15.28 4.97
C ASP A 134 2.38 13.88 4.43
N TYR A 135 3.15 13.11 5.19
CA TYR A 135 3.51 11.74 4.88
C TYR A 135 2.76 10.78 5.79
N ASN A 136 2.28 9.70 5.20
CA ASN A 136 1.59 8.65 5.93
C ASN A 136 2.35 7.34 5.75
N VAL A 137 3.12 6.96 6.78
CA VAL A 137 3.96 5.75 6.74
C VAL A 137 3.14 4.55 7.21
N ASN A 138 2.22 4.14 6.33
CA ASN A 138 1.45 2.91 6.44
C ASN A 138 1.55 2.15 5.12
N GLY A 139 1.52 0.83 5.14
CA GLY A 139 1.51 0.01 3.93
C GLY A 139 0.30 0.26 3.04
N GLY A 140 0.54 0.48 1.74
CA GLY A 140 -0.53 0.63 0.75
C GLY A 140 -0.14 1.28 -0.57
N ALA A 141 1.00 1.99 -0.65
CA ALA A 141 1.54 2.56 -1.88
C ALA A 141 2.79 1.82 -2.35
N PHE A 142 2.95 1.68 -3.66
CA PHE A 142 4.02 0.91 -4.30
C PHE A 142 4.56 1.64 -5.55
N PRO A 143 5.88 1.73 -5.77
CA PRO A 143 6.45 2.37 -6.96
C PRO A 143 6.29 1.50 -8.20
N ILE A 144 5.83 2.08 -9.32
CA ILE A 144 5.75 1.38 -10.60
C ILE A 144 7.04 1.64 -11.38
N TRP A 145 7.94 0.66 -11.40
CA TRP A 145 9.20 0.75 -12.11
C TRP A 145 9.14 0.17 -13.52
N LEU A 146 9.99 0.71 -14.40
CA LEU A 146 10.21 0.19 -15.74
C LEU A 146 11.51 -0.60 -15.80
N GLN A 147 11.54 -1.65 -16.61
CA GLN A 147 12.80 -2.34 -16.95
C GLN A 147 13.73 -1.35 -17.66
N VAL A 148 15.02 -1.41 -17.30
CA VAL A 148 16.07 -0.59 -17.90
C VAL A 148 16.72 -1.36 -19.04
#